data_AF-A0A2T4XT11-F1
#
_entry.id   AF-A0A2T4XT11-F1
#
_cell.length_a   1.000
_cell.length_b   1.000
_cell.length_c   1.000
_cell.angle_alpha   90.00
_cell.angle_beta   90.00
_cell.angle_gamma   90.00
#
_symmetry.space_group_name_H-M   'P 1'
#
loop_
_entity.id
_entity.type
_entity.pdbx_description
1 polymer ?
#
loop_
_entity_poly.entity_id
_entity_poly.type
_entity_poly.pdbx_seq_one_letter_code
_entity_poly.pdbx_strand_id
1 'polypeptide(L)'
;MSGQTVAAFVGKLLPLGLLEKKVHGLFLSLSPLTPEAEDYFRTVENMGLTTKVGKELYNQITATLHLPTEEFLYREIKGYDLVAPNILKTDTGLYKLFILKEVNSGTPSNFVVFNKSGSQIDDERFLEDLKIGVSELAGLDFIMPSKKKIVDETPQVKREIVRGLTVGTEWADYRLPAGPTVFVGRNEFIGELLSHIKHNELPHVLQIKSRSGVGKSSLVSFLENKLSMDGVITELHDSRDVKTIYDVFYLVQRFTQSSIIATNFIELDEQLKNLQLSLNGQKAVFFVDQFESTFSNPDIFDCYEYIANSITKLRGGVYIVFARKNDQLTTYDNSKVSLNRINQLSKSFTLPDFENKESILLLEKNK
;
A
#
# COMPACT_ATOMS: atom_id res chain seq x y z
N MET A 1 2.72 -22.92 -6.70
CA MET A 1 3.36 -24.26 -6.71
C MET A 1 2.46 -25.23 -7.47
N SER A 2 2.98 -26.05 -8.39
CA SER A 2 2.18 -27.04 -9.13
C SER A 2 1.87 -28.27 -8.26
N GLY A 3 0.72 -28.92 -8.50
CA GLY A 3 0.29 -30.11 -7.73
C GLY A 3 1.28 -31.28 -7.76
N GLN A 4 2.03 -31.45 -8.86
CA GLN A 4 3.12 -32.43 -8.94
C GLN A 4 4.28 -32.12 -7.99
N THR A 5 4.62 -30.84 -7.81
CA THR A 5 5.69 -30.43 -6.90
C THR A 5 5.32 -30.72 -5.45
N VAL A 6 4.05 -30.44 -5.09
CA VAL A 6 3.51 -30.74 -3.76
C VAL A 6 3.45 -32.26 -3.53
N ALA A 7 2.98 -33.03 -4.51
CA ALA A 7 2.93 -34.49 -4.41
C ALA A 7 4.32 -35.14 -4.30
N ALA A 8 5.32 -34.63 -5.03
CA ALA A 8 6.70 -35.10 -4.91
C ALA A 8 7.32 -34.73 -3.56
N PHE A 9 7.05 -33.52 -3.06
CA PHE A 9 7.49 -33.08 -1.74
C PHE A 9 6.88 -33.95 -0.63
N VAL A 10 5.55 -34.08 -0.62
CA VAL A 10 4.80 -34.81 0.42
C VAL A 10 5.00 -36.32 0.32
N GLY A 11 5.02 -36.88 -0.89
CA GLY A 11 5.04 -38.33 -1.10
C GLY A 11 6.43 -38.97 -1.12
N LYS A 12 7.50 -38.20 -1.28
CA LYS A 12 8.88 -38.74 -1.35
C LYS A 12 9.83 -38.06 -0.37
N LEU A 13 9.90 -36.74 -0.40
CA LEU A 13 10.85 -35.96 0.40
C LEU A 13 10.52 -35.98 1.90
N LEU A 14 9.25 -35.78 2.25
CA LEU A 14 8.76 -35.84 3.63
C LEU A 14 9.03 -37.21 4.29
N PRO A 15 8.67 -38.36 3.69
CA PRO A 15 8.99 -39.68 4.26
C PRO A 15 10.49 -39.92 4.46
N LEU A 16 11.34 -39.50 3.51
CA LEU A 16 12.80 -39.63 3.61
C LEU A 16 13.39 -38.78 4.74
N GLY A 17 12.82 -37.61 5.01
CA GLY A 17 13.19 -36.77 6.14
C GLY A 17 12.66 -37.28 7.47
N LEU A 18 11.39 -37.67 7.52
CA LEU A 18 10.66 -38.03 8.74
C LEU A 18 10.98 -39.44 9.26
N LEU A 19 11.01 -40.44 8.37
CA LEU A 19 11.17 -41.85 8.74
C LEU A 19 12.63 -42.27 8.72
N GLU A 20 13.35 -41.87 7.66
CA GLU A 20 14.71 -42.33 7.44
C GLU A 20 15.78 -41.37 8.00
N LYS A 21 15.41 -40.14 8.39
CA LYS A 21 16.33 -39.07 8.84
C LYS A 21 17.51 -38.84 7.88
N LYS A 22 17.34 -39.15 6.58
CA LYS A 22 18.37 -39.03 5.56
C LYS A 22 18.40 -37.66 4.89
N VAL A 23 17.34 -36.87 5.09
CA VAL A 23 17.17 -35.58 4.43
C VAL A 23 16.77 -34.54 5.48
N HIS A 24 17.54 -33.46 5.55
CA HIS A 24 17.16 -32.28 6.31
C HIS A 24 16.42 -31.32 5.40
N GLY A 25 15.17 -31.00 5.76
CA GLY A 25 14.35 -30.02 5.05
C GLY A 25 14.48 -28.66 5.71
N LEU A 26 14.88 -27.64 4.94
CA LEU A 26 14.86 -26.25 5.37
C LEU A 26 13.71 -25.52 4.67
N PHE A 27 12.74 -25.04 5.45
CA PHE A 27 11.70 -24.15 4.95
C PHE A 27 12.00 -22.73 5.39
N LEU A 28 12.22 -21.84 4.41
CA LEU A 28 12.46 -20.42 4.63
C LEU A 28 11.24 -19.63 4.19
N SER A 29 10.68 -18.85 5.10
CA SER A 29 9.56 -17.95 4.82
C SER A 29 9.88 -16.57 5.38
N LEU A 30 9.74 -15.54 4.55
CA LEU A 30 9.81 -14.15 5.00
C LEU A 30 8.60 -13.77 5.88
N SER A 31 7.54 -14.58 5.81
CA SER A 31 6.31 -14.43 6.59
C SER A 31 6.35 -15.27 7.86
N PRO A 32 5.89 -14.76 9.02
CA PRO A 32 5.67 -15.58 10.21
C PRO A 32 4.63 -16.68 9.94
N LEU A 33 4.66 -17.75 10.75
CA LEU A 33 3.60 -18.75 10.75
C LEU A 33 2.33 -18.14 11.36
N THR A 34 1.15 -18.54 10.88
CA THR A 34 -0.10 -18.21 11.58
C THR A 34 -0.14 -18.93 12.93
N PRO A 35 -0.92 -18.44 13.93
CA PRO A 35 -1.04 -19.13 15.21
C PRO A 35 -1.46 -20.60 15.06
N GLU A 36 -2.40 -20.90 14.16
CA GLU A 36 -2.82 -22.29 13.92
C GLU A 36 -1.70 -23.15 13.30
N ALA A 37 -0.93 -22.57 12.38
CA ALA A 37 0.20 -23.25 11.75
C ALA A 37 1.36 -23.47 12.73
N GLU A 38 1.58 -22.53 13.65
CA GLU A 38 2.59 -22.66 14.69
C GLU A 38 2.20 -23.75 15.71
N ASP A 39 0.95 -23.77 16.15
CA ASP A 39 0.42 -24.82 17.03
C ASP A 39 0.53 -26.21 16.37
N TYR A 40 0.18 -26.32 15.10
CA TYR A 40 0.36 -27.56 14.35
C TYR A 40 1.85 -27.92 14.21
N PHE A 41 2.72 -26.96 13.88
CA PHE A 41 4.15 -27.19 13.73
C PHE A 41 4.79 -27.76 15.00
N ARG A 42 4.40 -27.27 16.18
CA ARG A 42 4.87 -27.80 17.48
C ARG A 42 4.59 -29.30 17.65
N THR A 43 3.52 -29.82 17.04
CA THR A 43 3.21 -31.26 17.08
C THR A 43 4.14 -32.11 16.21
N VAL A 44 4.77 -31.49 15.20
CA VAL A 44 5.62 -32.15 14.19
C VAL A 44 7.07 -31.63 14.22
N GLU A 45 7.50 -30.94 15.28
CA GLU A 45 8.85 -30.41 15.39
C GLU A 45 9.89 -31.52 15.66
N ASN A 46 9.53 -32.48 16.53
CA ASN A 46 10.36 -33.64 16.91
C ASN A 46 10.70 -34.58 15.74
N MET A 47 10.06 -34.34 14.61
CA MET A 47 10.20 -35.05 13.35
C MET A 47 11.43 -34.58 12.54
N GLY A 48 12.25 -33.66 13.08
CA GLY A 48 13.49 -33.20 12.46
C GLY A 48 13.29 -32.04 11.47
N LEU A 49 12.16 -31.34 11.58
CA LEU A 49 11.84 -30.15 10.80
C LEU A 49 12.27 -28.90 11.57
N THR A 50 12.91 -27.95 10.90
CA THR A 50 13.24 -26.64 11.48
C THR A 50 12.62 -25.57 10.62
N THR A 51 11.85 -24.67 11.24
CA THR A 51 11.28 -23.51 10.58
C THR A 51 12.00 -22.26 11.06
N LYS A 52 12.29 -21.36 10.12
CA LYS A 52 12.88 -20.05 10.40
C LYS A 52 12.05 -19.04 9.62
N VAL A 53 11.34 -18.18 10.34
CA VAL A 53 10.31 -17.34 9.75
C VAL A 53 10.44 -15.88 10.15
N GLY A 54 10.00 -14.98 9.28
CA GLY A 54 9.89 -13.55 9.59
C GLY A 54 11.19 -12.92 10.09
N LYS A 55 11.09 -12.18 11.20
CA LYS A 55 12.23 -11.48 11.83
C LYS A 55 13.33 -12.43 12.30
N GLU A 56 12.98 -13.66 12.70
CA GLU A 56 13.98 -14.65 13.11
C GLU A 56 14.87 -15.03 11.92
N LEU A 57 14.26 -15.30 10.77
CA LEU A 57 14.99 -15.57 9.54
C LEU A 57 15.85 -14.37 9.12
N TYR A 58 15.29 -13.17 9.14
CA TYR A 58 16.00 -11.94 8.81
C TYR A 58 17.25 -11.73 9.70
N ASN A 59 17.10 -11.90 11.02
CA ASN A 59 18.19 -11.75 11.98
C ASN A 59 19.28 -12.80 11.77
N GLN A 60 18.89 -14.05 11.50
CA GLN A 60 19.85 -15.12 11.23
C GLN A 60 20.58 -14.92 9.90
N ILE A 61 19.91 -14.46 8.85
CA ILE A 61 20.56 -14.09 7.59
C ILE A 61 21.56 -12.96 7.85
N THR A 62 21.15 -11.92 8.58
CA THR A 62 22.02 -10.80 8.97
C THR A 62 23.28 -11.28 9.70
N ALA A 63 23.12 -12.13 10.70
CA ALA A 63 24.23 -12.69 11.48
C ALA A 63 25.15 -13.59 10.64
N THR A 64 24.55 -14.47 9.82
CA THR A 64 25.28 -15.42 8.96
C THR A 64 26.09 -14.69 7.88
N LEU A 65 25.54 -13.61 7.32
CA LEU A 65 26.23 -12.79 6.33
C LEU A 65 27.24 -11.81 6.95
N HIS A 66 27.32 -11.76 8.28
CA HIS A 66 28.11 -10.82 9.06
C HIS A 66 27.83 -9.36 8.65
N LEU A 67 26.55 -9.05 8.48
CA LEU A 67 26.08 -7.69 8.24
C LEU A 67 25.89 -6.94 9.57
N PRO A 68 26.08 -5.62 9.60
CA PRO A 68 25.86 -4.81 10.80
C PRO A 68 24.42 -4.88 11.28
N THR A 69 24.23 -4.75 12.60
CA THR A 69 22.91 -4.75 13.23
C THR A 69 22.18 -3.44 13.00
N GLU A 70 20.85 -3.49 13.03
CA GLU A 70 20.00 -2.30 12.85
C GLU A 70 20.29 -1.22 13.90
N GLU A 71 20.44 -1.62 15.16
CA GLU A 71 20.74 -0.74 16.29
C GLU A 71 22.06 0.02 16.11
N PHE A 72 23.06 -0.61 15.48
CA PHE A 72 24.33 0.02 15.18
C PHE A 72 24.18 1.07 14.07
N LEU A 73 23.52 0.69 12.97
CA LEU A 73 23.32 1.57 11.81
C LEU A 73 22.37 2.74 12.09
N TYR A 74 21.36 2.54 12.93
CA TYR A 74 20.36 3.56 13.24
C TYR A 74 20.98 4.79 13.92
N ARG A 75 22.09 4.62 14.65
CA ARG A 75 22.82 5.73 15.30
C ARG A 75 23.42 6.71 14.29
N GLU A 76 23.69 6.25 13.07
CA GLU A 76 24.26 7.08 12.00
C GLU A 76 23.19 7.92 11.28
N ILE A 77 21.91 7.60 11.47
CA ILE A 77 20.80 8.24 10.76
C ILE A 77 20.12 9.25 11.70
N LYS A 78 20.42 10.53 11.53
CA LYS A 78 19.82 11.62 12.33
C LYS A 78 18.68 12.30 11.58
N GLY A 79 17.55 12.50 12.27
CA GLY A 79 16.40 13.23 11.72
C GLY A 79 15.42 12.37 10.91
N TYR A 80 15.61 11.05 10.90
CA TYR A 80 14.73 10.10 10.23
C TYR A 80 14.34 8.96 11.17
N ASP A 81 13.12 8.44 10.96
CA ASP A 81 12.62 7.21 11.56
C ASP A 81 12.80 6.04 10.57
N LEU A 82 13.14 4.86 11.11
CA LEU A 82 13.24 3.62 10.33
C LEU A 82 11.83 3.10 10.01
N VAL A 83 11.54 2.93 8.73
CA VAL A 83 10.28 2.32 8.24
C VAL A 83 10.49 0.84 8.02
N ALA A 84 11.48 0.46 7.20
CA ALA A 84 11.72 -0.94 6.87
C ALA A 84 13.22 -1.23 6.70
N PRO A 85 13.77 -2.23 7.42
CA PRO A 85 15.14 -2.68 7.23
C PRO A 85 15.21 -3.83 6.21
N ASN A 86 15.96 -3.64 5.13
CA ASN A 86 16.10 -4.58 4.03
C ASN A 86 17.57 -5.06 3.88
N ILE A 87 17.74 -6.24 3.29
CA ILE A 87 19.05 -6.75 2.87
C ILE A 87 19.08 -6.71 1.35
N LEU A 88 20.05 -5.97 0.80
CA LEU A 88 20.24 -5.83 -0.63
C LEU A 88 21.42 -6.70 -1.06
N LYS A 89 21.20 -7.55 -2.07
CA LYS A 89 22.24 -8.32 -2.72
C LYS A 89 22.38 -7.85 -4.16
N THR A 90 23.58 -7.45 -4.53
CA THR A 90 23.96 -7.10 -5.90
C THR A 90 25.09 -8.00 -6.38
N ASP A 91 25.53 -7.81 -7.61
CA ASP A 91 26.76 -8.39 -8.16
C ASP A 91 28.03 -7.85 -7.46
N THR A 92 28.02 -6.60 -7.02
CA THR A 92 29.16 -5.96 -6.34
C THR A 92 29.28 -6.31 -4.86
N GLY A 93 28.20 -6.78 -4.22
CA GLY A 93 28.24 -7.16 -2.82
C GLY A 93 26.90 -7.20 -2.10
N LEU A 94 27.00 -7.33 -0.79
CA LEU A 94 25.87 -7.35 0.15
C LEU A 94 25.82 -6.04 0.93
N TYR A 95 24.62 -5.48 1.01
CA TYR A 95 24.36 -4.19 1.64
C TYR A 95 23.16 -4.27 2.57
N LYS A 96 23.12 -3.37 3.55
CA LYS A 96 21.92 -3.06 4.32
C LYS A 96 21.24 -1.86 3.68
N LEU A 97 19.94 -1.94 3.44
CA LEU A 97 19.15 -0.87 2.88
C LEU A 97 18.03 -0.53 3.84
N PHE A 98 17.96 0.71 4.30
CA PHE A 98 16.88 1.17 5.16
C PHE A 98 15.97 2.11 4.39
N ILE A 99 14.66 1.86 4.50
CA ILE A 99 13.61 2.79 4.08
C ILE A 99 13.29 3.69 5.26
N LEU A 100 13.21 4.98 5.02
CA LEU A 100 13.17 6.02 6.03
C LEU A 100 12.04 7.02 5.76
N LYS A 101 11.51 7.58 6.84
CA LYS A 101 10.68 8.79 6.82
C LYS A 101 11.34 9.86 7.68
N GLU A 102 11.18 11.14 7.34
CA GLU A 102 11.62 12.22 8.23
C GLU A 102 10.82 12.16 9.54
N VAL A 103 11.43 12.52 10.68
CA VAL A 103 10.74 12.50 12.00
C VAL A 103 9.46 13.37 12.02
N ASN A 104 9.43 14.43 11.20
CA ASN A 104 8.29 15.34 11.08
C ASN A 104 7.39 15.06 9.87
N SER A 105 7.64 13.97 9.14
CA SER A 105 6.82 13.53 8.00
C SER A 105 6.23 12.15 8.28
N GLY A 106 4.97 11.96 7.89
CA GLY A 106 4.38 10.61 7.89
C GLY A 106 4.81 9.78 6.70
N THR A 107 5.13 10.42 5.56
CA THR A 107 5.36 9.74 4.28
C THR A 107 6.78 9.18 4.19
N PRO A 108 6.94 7.88 3.86
CA PRO A 108 8.24 7.31 3.50
C PRO A 108 8.79 7.99 2.23
N SER A 109 9.91 8.68 2.37
CA SER A 109 10.47 9.52 1.30
C SER A 109 11.92 9.19 0.99
N ASN A 110 12.63 8.49 1.87
CA ASN A 110 14.06 8.33 1.76
C ASN A 110 14.52 6.89 1.90
N PHE A 111 15.70 6.61 1.35
CA PHE A 111 16.43 5.39 1.69
C PHE A 111 17.90 5.68 1.93
N VAL A 112 18.56 4.77 2.63
CA VAL A 112 20.01 4.81 2.86
C VAL A 112 20.59 3.41 2.70
N VAL A 113 21.79 3.32 2.15
CA VAL A 113 22.48 2.07 1.91
C VAL A 113 23.79 2.05 2.70
N PHE A 114 24.05 0.93 3.38
CA PHE A 114 25.28 0.68 4.13
C PHE A 114 25.97 -0.56 3.57
N ASN A 115 27.30 -0.51 3.49
CA ASN A 115 28.10 -1.67 3.18
C ASN A 115 28.19 -2.64 4.37
N LYS A 116 28.85 -3.77 4.16
CA LYS A 116 29.11 -4.78 5.21
C LYS A 116 29.92 -4.28 6.41
N SER A 117 30.70 -3.20 6.27
CA SER A 117 31.40 -2.57 7.39
C SER A 117 30.52 -1.62 8.21
N GLY A 118 29.30 -1.36 7.74
CA GLY A 118 28.39 -0.37 8.35
C GLY A 118 28.65 1.07 7.93
N SER A 119 29.52 1.30 6.96
CA SER A 119 29.71 2.63 6.37
C SER A 119 28.63 2.89 5.33
N GLN A 120 28.08 4.11 5.33
CA GLN A 120 27.12 4.57 4.34
C GLN A 120 27.78 4.64 2.96
N ILE A 121 27.05 4.23 1.92
CA ILE A 121 27.50 4.32 0.54
C ILE A 121 27.46 5.78 0.07
N ASP A 122 28.53 6.22 -0.56
CA ASP A 122 28.72 7.57 -1.12
C ASP A 122 28.83 7.58 -2.66
N ASP A 123 28.62 6.43 -3.31
CA ASP A 123 28.58 6.31 -4.77
C ASP A 123 27.17 6.66 -5.28
N GLU A 124 27.03 7.90 -5.76
CA GLU A 124 25.78 8.42 -6.31
C GLU A 124 25.29 7.62 -7.53
N ARG A 125 26.19 7.15 -8.40
CA ARG A 125 25.78 6.39 -9.60
C ARG A 125 25.17 5.06 -9.21
N PHE A 126 25.80 4.38 -8.26
CA PHE A 126 25.24 3.13 -7.71
C PHE A 126 23.86 3.36 -7.07
N LEU A 127 23.66 4.44 -6.33
CA LEU A 127 22.38 4.75 -5.69
C LEU A 127 21.28 5.11 -6.72
N GLU A 128 21.64 5.83 -7.78
CA GLU A 128 20.73 6.11 -8.90
C GLU A 128 20.37 4.83 -9.68
N ASP A 129 21.35 3.97 -9.96
CA ASP A 129 21.13 2.68 -10.60
C ASP A 129 20.20 1.79 -9.76
N LEU A 130 20.32 1.83 -8.43
CA LEU A 130 19.38 1.15 -7.52
C LEU A 130 17.96 1.72 -7.61
N LYS A 131 17.82 3.04 -7.68
CA LYS A 131 16.52 3.72 -7.83
C LYS A 131 15.83 3.32 -9.14
N ILE A 132 16.61 3.16 -10.21
CA ILE A 132 16.11 2.72 -11.53
C ILE A 132 15.81 1.21 -11.53
N GLY A 133 16.69 0.41 -10.92
CA GLY A 133 16.63 -1.04 -10.97
C GLY A 133 15.66 -1.70 -9.99
N VAL A 134 15.32 -1.02 -8.88
CA VAL A 134 14.43 -1.54 -7.83
C VAL A 134 13.19 -0.67 -7.75
N SER A 135 12.05 -1.22 -8.16
CA SER A 135 10.76 -0.51 -8.22
C SER A 135 10.31 0.06 -6.88
N GLU A 136 10.62 -0.62 -5.78
CA GLU A 136 10.32 -0.18 -4.41
C GLU A 136 11.09 1.09 -4.00
N LEU A 137 12.21 1.40 -4.68
CA LEU A 137 13.06 2.55 -4.43
C LEU A 137 12.81 3.71 -5.40
N ALA A 138 12.18 3.47 -6.54
CA ALA A 138 12.03 4.44 -7.63
C ALA A 138 11.40 5.78 -7.19
N GLY A 139 10.54 5.75 -6.18
CA GLY A 139 9.86 6.91 -5.60
C GLY A 139 10.53 7.56 -4.40
N LEU A 140 11.72 7.10 -4.00
CA LEU A 140 12.44 7.55 -2.81
C LEU A 140 13.73 8.29 -3.16
N ASP A 141 14.17 9.18 -2.28
CA ASP A 141 15.43 9.90 -2.39
C ASP A 141 16.50 9.26 -1.51
N PHE A 142 17.71 9.05 -2.04
CA PHE A 142 18.79 8.49 -1.24
C PHE A 142 19.46 9.56 -0.38
N ILE A 143 19.81 9.17 0.84
CA ILE A 143 20.62 9.99 1.73
C ILE A 143 22.09 9.74 1.40
N MET A 144 22.84 10.82 1.17
CA MET A 144 24.29 10.79 0.99
C MET A 144 25.00 11.09 2.32
N PRO A 145 26.16 10.46 2.60
CA PRO A 145 26.96 10.82 3.76
C PRO A 145 27.44 12.27 3.60
N SER A 146 27.26 13.07 4.65
CA SER A 146 27.47 14.51 4.57
C SER A 146 28.91 14.89 4.24
N LYS A 147 29.19 15.31 2.99
CA LYS A 147 30.21 16.34 2.78
C LYS A 147 29.56 17.64 3.25
N LYS A 148 30.11 18.27 4.30
CA LYS A 148 29.67 19.55 4.89
C LYS A 148 28.84 20.38 3.89
N LYS A 149 27.51 20.38 4.01
CA LYS A 149 26.66 21.23 3.17
C LYS A 149 26.97 22.68 3.55
N ILE A 150 27.60 23.39 2.61
CA ILE A 150 27.54 24.85 2.57
C ILE A 150 26.05 25.19 2.50
N VAL A 151 25.63 26.09 3.39
CA VAL A 151 24.26 26.57 3.51
C VAL A 151 23.98 27.45 2.31
N ASP A 152 23.60 26.83 1.21
CA ASP A 152 22.81 27.44 0.15
C ASP A 152 22.11 26.28 -0.54
N GLU A 153 20.78 26.33 -0.57
CA GLU A 153 19.94 25.92 -1.70
C GLU A 153 18.50 25.69 -1.23
N THR A 154 17.60 26.29 -1.99
CA THR A 154 16.13 26.18 -2.05
C THR A 154 15.50 25.04 -1.24
N PRO A 155 14.40 25.30 -0.50
CA PRO A 155 13.70 24.23 0.22
C PRO A 155 13.32 23.13 -0.77
N GLN A 156 13.95 21.96 -0.65
CA GLN A 156 13.49 20.76 -1.34
C GLN A 156 12.03 20.56 -0.92
N VAL A 157 11.14 20.58 -1.91
CA VAL A 157 9.70 20.37 -1.68
C VAL A 157 9.54 19.02 -1.02
N LYS A 158 9.17 19.02 0.26
CA LYS A 158 8.96 17.79 1.03
C LYS A 158 7.86 16.99 0.36
N ARG A 159 8.16 15.75 -0.01
CA ARG A 159 7.18 14.82 -0.56
C ARG A 159 6.25 14.39 0.57
N GLU A 160 4.99 14.84 0.52
CA GLU A 160 3.96 14.51 1.49
C GLU A 160 2.69 14.08 0.76
N ILE A 161 2.09 12.96 1.18
CA ILE A 161 0.79 12.52 0.68
C ILE A 161 -0.30 13.08 1.60
N VAL A 162 -0.97 14.14 1.15
CA VAL A 162 -1.99 14.85 1.93
C VAL A 162 -3.25 13.99 2.10
N ARG A 163 -3.96 14.16 3.22
CA ARG A 163 -5.29 13.54 3.44
C ARG A 163 -6.37 14.30 2.69
N GLY A 164 -7.15 13.58 1.90
CA GLY A 164 -8.16 14.15 1.02
C GLY A 164 -7.60 14.53 -0.34
N LEU A 165 -8.39 15.28 -1.10
CA LEU A 165 -8.00 15.83 -2.40
C LEU A 165 -7.85 17.33 -2.28
N THR A 166 -6.93 17.91 -3.06
CA THR A 166 -6.88 19.36 -3.21
C THR A 166 -8.14 19.80 -3.96
N VAL A 167 -9.02 20.54 -3.30
CA VAL A 167 -10.29 21.03 -3.85
C VAL A 167 -10.25 22.54 -4.02
N GLY A 168 -10.93 23.05 -5.04
CA GLY A 168 -11.08 24.48 -5.27
C GLY A 168 -11.99 25.11 -4.22
N THR A 169 -11.56 26.23 -3.66
CA THR A 169 -12.36 27.02 -2.71
C THR A 169 -13.00 28.24 -3.36
N GLU A 170 -12.45 28.69 -4.50
CA GLU A 170 -12.92 29.86 -5.24
C GLU A 170 -13.25 29.52 -6.69
N TRP A 171 -14.08 30.36 -7.33
CA TRP A 171 -14.42 30.23 -8.76
C TRP A 171 -13.20 30.24 -9.69
N ALA A 172 -12.14 30.97 -9.31
CA ALA A 172 -10.88 31.03 -10.06
C ALA A 172 -10.16 29.67 -10.12
N ASP A 173 -10.49 28.74 -9.22
CA ASP A 173 -9.92 27.41 -9.12
C ASP A 173 -10.65 26.38 -10.01
N TYR A 174 -11.18 26.80 -11.16
CA TYR A 174 -11.95 25.95 -12.09
C TYR A 174 -11.19 24.70 -12.60
N ARG A 175 -9.87 24.61 -12.36
CA ARG A 175 -9.04 23.43 -12.66
C ARG A 175 -9.02 22.39 -11.53
N LEU A 176 -9.43 22.77 -10.32
CA LEU A 176 -9.51 21.90 -9.16
C LEU A 176 -10.91 21.27 -9.05
N PRO A 177 -11.02 20.08 -8.45
CA PRO A 177 -12.32 19.51 -8.09
C PRO A 177 -13.12 20.48 -7.22
N ALA A 178 -14.43 20.55 -7.46
CA ALA A 178 -15.33 21.34 -6.63
C ALA A 178 -15.36 20.81 -5.19
N GLY A 179 -15.25 21.69 -4.21
CA GLY A 179 -15.31 21.32 -2.80
C GLY A 179 -16.65 20.67 -2.40
N PRO A 180 -16.69 19.88 -1.32
CA PRO A 180 -17.90 19.18 -0.87
C PRO A 180 -19.12 20.09 -0.64
N THR A 181 -18.91 21.31 -0.16
CA THR A 181 -19.99 22.26 0.17
C THR A 181 -20.73 22.80 -1.06
N VAL A 182 -20.06 22.82 -2.21
CA VAL A 182 -20.58 23.35 -3.48
C VAL A 182 -20.98 22.24 -4.45
N PHE A 183 -20.86 20.97 -4.06
CA PHE A 183 -21.28 19.84 -4.89
C PHE A 183 -22.80 19.82 -5.08
N VAL A 184 -23.26 19.56 -6.31
CA VAL A 184 -24.69 19.56 -6.68
C VAL A 184 -25.02 18.40 -7.59
N GLY A 185 -26.24 17.89 -7.47
CA GLY A 185 -26.79 16.85 -8.34
C GLY A 185 -26.40 15.43 -7.92
N ARG A 186 -26.78 14.45 -8.75
CA ARG A 186 -26.46 13.01 -8.58
C ARG A 186 -26.95 12.39 -7.28
N ASN A 187 -28.03 12.94 -6.73
CA ASN A 187 -28.59 12.50 -5.45
C ASN A 187 -28.98 11.02 -5.46
N GLU A 188 -29.52 10.52 -6.57
CA GLU A 188 -29.88 9.09 -6.71
C GLU A 188 -28.63 8.20 -6.67
N PHE A 189 -27.60 8.52 -7.45
CA PHE A 189 -26.32 7.81 -7.45
C PHE A 189 -25.66 7.82 -6.06
N ILE A 190 -25.61 8.99 -5.42
CA ILE A 190 -25.07 9.17 -4.08
C ILE A 190 -25.86 8.33 -3.08
N GLY A 191 -27.19 8.39 -3.17
CA GLY A 191 -28.09 7.63 -2.32
C GLY A 191 -27.85 6.12 -2.44
N GLU A 192 -27.73 5.61 -3.66
CA GLU A 192 -27.46 4.20 -3.93
C GLU A 192 -26.13 3.76 -3.30
N LEU A 193 -25.04 4.48 -3.57
CA LEU A 193 -23.71 4.12 -3.07
C LEU A 193 -23.64 4.20 -1.54
N LEU A 194 -24.17 5.27 -0.94
CA LEU A 194 -24.20 5.40 0.52
C LEU A 194 -25.10 4.35 1.17
N SER A 195 -26.22 4.00 0.54
CA SER A 195 -27.12 2.96 1.04
C SER A 195 -26.43 1.59 1.05
N HIS A 196 -25.65 1.28 0.00
CA HIS A 196 -24.86 0.06 -0.11
C HIS A 196 -23.88 -0.06 1.07
N ILE A 197 -23.16 1.03 1.39
CA ILE A 197 -22.22 1.06 2.53
C ILE A 197 -22.96 0.97 3.87
N LYS A 198 -24.04 1.74 4.04
CA LYS A 198 -24.81 1.83 5.28
C LYS A 198 -25.47 0.49 5.66
N HIS A 199 -26.06 -0.20 4.69
CA HIS A 199 -26.68 -1.52 4.89
C HIS A 199 -25.70 -2.69 4.89
N ASN A 200 -24.41 -2.40 4.75
CA ASN A 200 -23.33 -3.38 4.72
C ASN A 200 -23.47 -4.41 3.59
N GLU A 201 -23.86 -3.96 2.40
CA GLU A 201 -24.10 -4.83 1.26
C GLU A 201 -22.79 -5.35 0.64
N LEU A 202 -22.79 -6.61 0.22
CA LEU A 202 -21.69 -7.17 -0.56
C LEU A 202 -21.82 -6.76 -2.03
N PRO A 203 -20.68 -6.58 -2.74
CA PRO A 203 -19.30 -6.63 -2.27
C PRO A 203 -18.85 -5.35 -1.55
N HIS A 204 -17.78 -5.44 -0.75
CA HIS A 204 -17.18 -4.29 -0.05
C HIS A 204 -16.11 -3.54 -0.85
N VAL A 205 -15.78 -4.05 -2.04
CA VAL A 205 -14.95 -3.35 -3.02
C VAL A 205 -15.91 -2.67 -3.99
N LEU A 206 -15.86 -1.36 -4.09
CA LEU A 206 -16.72 -0.58 -4.98
C LEU A 206 -15.86 0.10 -6.05
N GLN A 207 -16.38 0.22 -7.27
CA GLN A 207 -15.77 0.99 -8.35
C GLN A 207 -16.69 2.12 -8.77
N ILE A 208 -16.19 3.36 -8.77
CA ILE A 208 -16.85 4.50 -9.42
C ILE A 208 -16.19 4.67 -10.79
N LYS A 209 -16.94 4.37 -11.85
CA LYS A 209 -16.49 4.44 -13.24
C LYS A 209 -17.09 5.67 -13.91
N SER A 210 -16.27 6.45 -14.61
CA SER A 210 -16.73 7.69 -15.24
C SER A 210 -15.86 8.10 -16.44
N ARG A 211 -16.39 8.94 -17.32
CA ARG A 211 -15.58 9.62 -18.35
C ARG A 211 -14.78 10.76 -17.71
N SER A 212 -13.71 11.19 -18.37
CA SER A 212 -12.95 12.36 -17.92
C SER A 212 -13.81 13.62 -17.94
N GLY A 213 -13.68 14.48 -16.93
CA GLY A 213 -14.34 15.80 -16.88
C GLY A 213 -15.73 15.82 -16.23
N VAL A 214 -16.28 14.69 -15.80
CA VAL A 214 -17.62 14.66 -15.19
C VAL A 214 -17.62 15.00 -13.69
N GLY A 215 -16.48 15.33 -13.07
CA GLY A 215 -16.42 15.66 -11.64
C GLY A 215 -16.35 14.46 -10.69
N LYS A 216 -15.66 13.38 -11.10
CA LYS A 216 -15.37 12.19 -10.27
C LYS A 216 -14.69 12.55 -8.95
N SER A 217 -13.60 13.31 -9.02
CA SER A 217 -12.83 13.72 -7.84
C SER A 217 -13.67 14.56 -6.87
N SER A 218 -14.51 15.46 -7.39
CA SER A 218 -15.45 16.26 -6.58
C SER A 218 -16.47 15.37 -5.87
N LEU A 219 -17.02 14.36 -6.58
CA LEU A 219 -17.96 13.41 -6.02
C LEU A 219 -17.31 12.57 -4.91
N VAL A 220 -16.09 12.06 -5.14
CA VAL A 220 -15.37 11.26 -4.14
C VAL A 220 -15.09 12.09 -2.89
N SER A 221 -14.64 13.33 -3.04
CA SER A 221 -14.45 14.26 -1.93
C SER A 221 -15.76 14.55 -1.18
N PHE A 222 -16.87 14.72 -1.91
CA PHE A 222 -18.20 14.89 -1.30
C PHE A 222 -18.64 13.65 -0.50
N LEU A 223 -18.48 12.44 -1.06
CA LEU A 223 -18.84 11.19 -0.39
C LEU A 223 -18.01 10.97 0.87
N GLU A 224 -16.70 11.20 0.79
CA GLU A 224 -15.78 11.14 1.93
C GLU A 224 -16.23 12.09 3.03
N ASN A 225 -16.47 13.36 2.70
CA ASN A 225 -16.86 14.38 3.67
C ASN A 225 -18.19 14.02 4.36
N LYS A 226 -19.18 13.55 3.60
CA LYS A 226 -20.47 13.15 4.12
C LYS A 226 -20.37 11.95 5.07
N LEU A 227 -19.59 10.93 4.70
CA LEU A 227 -19.35 9.77 5.56
C LEU A 227 -18.58 10.15 6.83
N SER A 228 -17.56 11.01 6.70
CA SER A 228 -16.80 11.52 7.84
C SER A 228 -17.69 12.28 8.83
N MET A 229 -18.61 13.13 8.33
CA MET A 229 -19.61 13.82 9.16
C MET A 229 -20.57 12.86 9.86
N ASP A 230 -20.89 11.72 9.23
CA ASP A 230 -21.69 10.64 9.83
C ASP A 230 -20.89 9.77 10.82
N GLY A 231 -19.63 10.12 11.10
CA GLY A 231 -18.76 9.42 12.05
C GLY A 231 -18.08 8.16 11.50
N VAL A 232 -18.11 7.96 10.18
CA VAL A 232 -17.41 6.85 9.50
C VAL A 232 -15.92 7.15 9.41
N ILE A 233 -15.08 6.15 9.67
CA ILE A 233 -13.63 6.29 9.50
C ILE A 233 -13.32 6.31 8.01
N THR A 234 -12.77 7.41 7.50
CA THR A 234 -12.46 7.57 6.08
C THR A 234 -10.97 7.76 5.86
N GLU A 235 -10.48 7.32 4.70
CA GLU A 235 -9.18 7.74 4.19
C GLU A 235 -9.32 8.00 2.70
N LEU A 236 -8.87 9.15 2.23
CA LEU A 236 -8.91 9.54 0.82
C LEU A 236 -7.56 10.08 0.40
N HIS A 237 -7.09 9.64 -0.76
CA HIS A 237 -5.87 10.12 -1.38
C HIS A 237 -5.97 10.05 -2.90
N ASP A 238 -5.12 10.83 -3.57
CA ASP A 238 -4.89 10.73 -5.01
C ASP A 238 -3.77 9.71 -5.27
N SER A 239 -4.06 8.67 -6.05
CA SER A 239 -3.06 7.65 -6.36
C SER A 239 -1.89 8.16 -7.21
N ARG A 240 -1.99 9.36 -7.82
CA ARG A 240 -0.85 9.99 -8.52
C ARG A 240 0.30 10.36 -7.59
N ASP A 241 0.02 10.59 -6.31
CA ASP A 241 1.02 10.97 -5.30
C ASP A 241 1.76 9.74 -4.71
N VAL A 242 1.22 8.55 -4.96
CA VAL A 242 1.78 7.26 -4.55
C VAL A 242 2.88 6.86 -5.53
N LYS A 243 4.10 6.62 -5.03
CA LYS A 243 5.27 6.29 -5.86
C LYS A 243 5.88 4.92 -5.53
N THR A 244 5.58 4.37 -4.35
CA THR A 244 6.10 3.09 -3.85
C THR A 244 5.02 2.31 -3.10
N ILE A 245 5.28 1.02 -2.85
CA ILE A 245 4.42 0.18 -2.00
C ILE A 245 4.37 0.71 -0.54
N TYR A 246 5.45 1.32 -0.06
CA TYR A 246 5.52 1.86 1.31
C TYR A 246 4.58 3.06 1.51
N ASP A 247 4.30 3.82 0.45
CA ASP A 247 3.29 4.87 0.48
C ASP A 247 1.89 4.27 0.71
N VAL A 248 1.58 3.14 0.06
CA VAL A 248 0.31 2.44 0.25
C VAL A 248 0.21 1.88 1.66
N PHE A 249 1.30 1.29 2.19
CA PHE A 249 1.35 0.83 3.58
C PHE A 249 1.18 1.98 4.58
N TYR A 250 1.74 3.16 4.30
CA TYR A 250 1.52 4.37 5.09
C TYR A 250 0.06 4.84 5.05
N LEU A 251 -0.59 4.82 3.88
CA LEU A 251 -2.01 5.16 3.76
C LEU A 251 -2.90 4.19 4.54
N VAL A 252 -2.58 2.89 4.53
CA VAL A 252 -3.30 1.89 5.36
C VAL A 252 -3.03 2.12 6.85
N GLN A 253 -1.81 2.48 7.24
CA GLN A 253 -1.50 2.84 8.63
C GLN A 253 -2.35 4.04 9.09
N ARG A 254 -2.48 5.09 8.27
CA ARG A 254 -3.36 6.23 8.55
C ARG A 254 -4.83 5.83 8.68
N PHE A 255 -5.32 5.03 7.73
CA PHE A 255 -6.69 4.55 7.72
C PHE A 255 -7.04 3.70 8.95
N THR A 256 -6.11 2.82 9.36
CA THR A 256 -6.28 1.91 10.50
C THR A 256 -5.89 2.54 11.84
N GLN A 257 -5.28 3.75 11.81
CA GLN A 257 -4.71 4.43 12.97
C GLN A 257 -3.68 3.58 13.74
N SER A 258 -2.98 2.68 13.02
CA SER A 258 -1.92 1.85 13.58
C SER A 258 -0.74 2.71 14.06
N SER A 259 -0.03 2.27 15.09
CA SER A 259 1.18 2.97 15.59
C SER A 259 2.40 2.79 14.68
N ILE A 260 2.38 1.80 13.79
CA ILE A 260 3.50 1.45 12.89
C ILE A 260 3.03 1.33 11.45
N ILE A 261 3.93 1.65 10.51
CA ILE A 261 3.72 1.39 9.08
C ILE A 261 4.00 -0.09 8.84
N ALA A 262 3.10 -0.79 8.14
CA ALA A 262 3.32 -2.18 7.77
C ALA A 262 4.55 -2.27 6.84
N THR A 263 5.36 -3.31 7.01
CA THR A 263 6.52 -3.59 6.15
C THR A 263 6.26 -4.70 5.15
N ASN A 264 5.16 -5.43 5.33
CA ASN A 264 4.75 -6.55 4.51
C ASN A 264 3.23 -6.73 4.55
N PHE A 265 2.71 -7.60 3.68
CA PHE A 265 1.28 -7.84 3.52
C PHE A 265 0.60 -8.50 4.73
N ILE A 266 1.33 -9.19 5.60
CA ILE A 266 0.76 -9.84 6.80
C ILE A 266 0.49 -8.79 7.86
N GLU A 267 1.45 -7.93 8.14
CA GLU A 267 1.25 -6.78 9.03
C GLU A 267 0.10 -5.89 8.53
N LEU A 268 -0.01 -5.72 7.21
CA LEU A 268 -1.14 -5.00 6.60
C LEU A 268 -2.48 -5.70 6.86
N ASP A 269 -2.55 -7.03 6.69
CA ASP A 269 -3.76 -7.81 6.98
C ASP A 269 -4.14 -7.73 8.47
N GLU A 270 -3.16 -7.79 9.37
CA GLU A 270 -3.36 -7.61 10.80
C GLU A 270 -3.92 -6.22 11.13
N GLN A 271 -3.38 -5.16 10.54
CA GLN A 271 -3.89 -3.80 10.71
C GLN A 271 -5.34 -3.67 10.25
N LEU A 272 -5.69 -4.22 9.08
CA LEU A 272 -7.07 -4.22 8.58
C LEU A 272 -8.01 -5.06 9.46
N LYS A 273 -7.54 -6.20 9.96
CA LYS A 273 -8.30 -7.05 10.89
C LYS A 273 -8.54 -6.34 12.23
N ASN A 274 -7.53 -5.65 12.77
CA ASN A 274 -7.65 -4.88 14.00
C ASN A 274 -8.63 -3.72 13.84
N LEU A 275 -8.56 -2.99 12.72
CA LEU A 275 -9.56 -1.98 12.38
C LEU A 275 -10.96 -2.61 12.35
N GLN A 276 -11.15 -3.71 11.64
CA GLN A 276 -12.43 -4.41 11.57
C GLN A 276 -13.00 -4.81 12.94
N LEU A 277 -12.15 -5.27 13.86
CA LEU A 277 -12.55 -5.60 15.23
C LEU A 277 -12.93 -4.34 16.03
N SER A 278 -12.22 -3.22 15.82
CA SER A 278 -12.47 -1.96 16.51
C SER A 278 -13.77 -1.26 16.09
N LEU A 279 -14.27 -1.55 14.88
CA LEU A 279 -15.43 -0.85 14.31
C LEU A 279 -16.72 -1.07 15.10
N ASN A 280 -16.89 -2.18 15.84
CA ASN A 280 -18.10 -2.42 16.66
C ASN A 280 -19.44 -2.12 15.95
N GLY A 281 -19.55 -2.46 14.66
CA GLY A 281 -20.73 -2.20 13.84
C GLY A 281 -20.69 -0.91 13.01
N GLN A 282 -19.76 0.01 13.29
CA GLN A 282 -19.44 1.16 12.44
C GLN A 282 -18.79 0.73 11.12
N LYS A 283 -18.60 1.69 10.23
CA LYS A 283 -18.00 1.49 8.90
C LYS A 283 -16.67 2.23 8.81
N ALA A 284 -15.80 1.71 7.95
CA ALA A 284 -14.62 2.42 7.49
C ALA A 284 -14.52 2.34 5.96
N VAL A 285 -14.14 3.43 5.32
CA VAL A 285 -14.10 3.51 3.84
C VAL A 285 -12.78 4.10 3.37
N PHE A 286 -12.05 3.32 2.59
CA PHE A 286 -10.78 3.69 1.98
C PHE A 286 -11.00 4.08 0.51
N PHE A 287 -10.84 5.36 0.19
CA PHE A 287 -11.06 5.93 -1.13
C PHE A 287 -9.74 6.10 -1.89
N VAL A 288 -9.71 5.60 -3.13
CA VAL A 288 -8.58 5.75 -4.04
C VAL A 288 -9.05 6.52 -5.26
N ASP A 289 -8.69 7.80 -5.35
CA ASP A 289 -8.94 8.59 -6.56
C ASP A 289 -7.86 8.36 -7.62
N GLN A 290 -8.24 8.58 -8.88
CA GLN A 290 -7.40 8.42 -10.06
C GLN A 290 -6.72 7.05 -10.16
N PHE A 291 -7.40 6.00 -9.71
CA PHE A 291 -6.82 4.65 -9.59
C PHE A 291 -6.12 4.16 -10.87
N GLU A 292 -6.53 4.65 -12.04
CA GLU A 292 -5.84 4.41 -13.30
C GLU A 292 -4.34 4.77 -13.32
N SER A 293 -3.87 5.68 -12.48
CA SER A 293 -2.46 6.07 -12.39
C SER A 293 -1.55 4.90 -11.97
N THR A 294 -2.11 3.97 -11.19
CA THR A 294 -1.41 2.77 -10.69
C THR A 294 -1.08 1.78 -11.80
N PHE A 295 -1.73 1.84 -12.96
CA PHE A 295 -1.51 0.91 -14.06
C PHE A 295 -0.09 1.01 -14.67
N SER A 296 0.58 2.13 -14.43
CA SER A 296 1.97 2.34 -14.84
C SER A 296 2.99 1.62 -13.93
N ASN A 297 2.60 1.27 -12.70
CA ASN A 297 3.46 0.61 -11.71
C ASN A 297 2.76 -0.65 -11.17
N PRO A 298 3.10 -1.85 -11.69
CA PRO A 298 2.47 -3.11 -11.31
C PRO A 298 2.53 -3.41 -9.81
N ASP A 299 3.61 -3.05 -9.12
CA ASP A 299 3.75 -3.36 -7.68
C ASP A 299 2.76 -2.55 -6.83
N ILE A 300 2.52 -1.29 -7.18
CA ILE A 300 1.51 -0.44 -6.52
C ILE A 300 0.11 -0.96 -6.84
N PHE A 301 -0.16 -1.32 -8.10
CA PHE A 301 -1.43 -1.91 -8.49
C PHE A 301 -1.73 -3.20 -7.73
N ASP A 302 -0.76 -4.13 -7.69
CA ASP A 302 -0.87 -5.42 -7.02
C ASP A 302 -1.07 -5.23 -5.52
N CYS A 303 -0.46 -4.19 -4.92
CA CYS A 303 -0.71 -3.83 -3.52
C CYS A 303 -2.17 -3.40 -3.28
N TYR A 304 -2.76 -2.57 -4.14
CA TYR A 304 -4.19 -2.22 -4.02
C TYR A 304 -5.11 -3.39 -4.30
N GLU A 305 -4.77 -4.25 -5.28
CA GLU A 305 -5.50 -5.49 -5.53
C GLU A 305 -5.48 -6.41 -4.30
N TYR A 306 -4.31 -6.53 -3.65
CA TYR A 306 -4.15 -7.27 -2.41
C TYR A 306 -5.08 -6.74 -1.32
N ILE A 307 -5.05 -5.43 -1.07
CA ILE A 307 -5.92 -4.76 -0.09
C ILE A 307 -7.40 -5.04 -0.38
N ALA A 308 -7.83 -4.92 -1.63
CA ALA A 308 -9.22 -5.19 -2.03
C ALA A 308 -9.62 -6.65 -1.74
N ASN A 309 -8.73 -7.59 -2.00
CA ASN A 309 -8.94 -9.00 -1.69
C ASN A 309 -8.98 -9.26 -0.18
N SER A 310 -8.12 -8.62 0.61
CA SER A 310 -8.12 -8.71 2.07
C SER A 310 -9.40 -8.15 2.68
N ILE A 311 -9.85 -6.98 2.23
CA ILE A 311 -11.12 -6.38 2.64
C ILE A 311 -12.31 -7.30 2.32
N THR A 312 -12.30 -7.94 1.15
CA THR A 312 -13.32 -8.92 0.76
C THR A 312 -13.35 -10.12 1.71
N LYS A 313 -12.18 -10.61 2.14
CA LYS A 313 -12.08 -11.74 3.09
C LYS A 313 -12.58 -11.39 4.48
N LEU A 314 -12.40 -10.14 4.94
CA LEU A 314 -12.87 -9.70 6.25
C LEU A 314 -14.39 -9.78 6.42
N ARG A 315 -15.16 -9.63 5.32
CA ARG A 315 -16.63 -9.68 5.32
C ARG A 315 -17.29 -8.84 6.43
N GLY A 316 -16.73 -7.67 6.73
CA GLY A 316 -17.18 -6.81 7.83
C GLY A 316 -17.64 -5.41 7.40
N GLY A 317 -17.24 -4.38 8.13
CA GLY A 317 -17.61 -2.97 7.92
C GLY A 317 -16.55 -2.13 7.20
N VAL A 318 -15.44 -2.75 6.76
CA VAL A 318 -14.38 -2.08 5.99
C VAL A 318 -14.70 -2.14 4.49
N TYR A 319 -14.59 -1.01 3.80
CA TYR A 319 -14.82 -0.84 2.37
C TYR A 319 -13.61 -0.21 1.69
N ILE A 320 -13.44 -0.51 0.41
CA ILE A 320 -12.52 0.22 -0.47
C ILE A 320 -13.27 0.67 -1.73
N VAL A 321 -13.05 1.92 -2.13
CA VAL A 321 -13.70 2.55 -3.28
C VAL A 321 -12.64 3.01 -4.27
N PHE A 322 -12.60 2.38 -5.44
CA PHE A 322 -11.73 2.78 -6.55
C PHE A 322 -12.46 3.72 -7.50
N ALA A 323 -12.02 4.97 -7.58
CA ALA A 323 -12.56 5.93 -8.53
C ALA A 323 -11.68 5.98 -9.78
N ARG A 324 -12.19 5.44 -10.89
CA ARG A 324 -11.42 5.28 -12.13
C ARG A 324 -12.14 5.72 -13.41
N LYS A 325 -11.35 5.95 -14.44
CA LYS A 325 -11.86 6.19 -15.80
C LYS A 325 -12.49 4.94 -16.42
N ASN A 326 -13.56 5.10 -17.19
CA ASN A 326 -14.25 4.01 -17.89
C ASN A 326 -13.75 3.78 -19.33
N ASP A 327 -13.14 4.80 -19.93
CA ASP A 327 -12.70 4.90 -21.32
C ASP A 327 -11.27 4.40 -21.57
N GLN A 328 -10.50 4.19 -20.50
CA GLN A 328 -9.27 3.42 -20.59
C GLN A 328 -9.61 1.92 -20.66
N LEU A 329 -9.82 1.46 -21.90
CA LEU A 329 -9.67 0.06 -22.27
C LEU A 329 -8.30 -0.40 -21.76
N THR A 330 -8.32 -1.35 -20.81
CA THR A 330 -7.12 -2.05 -20.34
C THR A 330 -6.52 -3.00 -21.37
N THR A 331 -6.79 -2.80 -22.66
CA THR A 331 -5.94 -3.28 -23.75
C THR A 331 -4.76 -2.33 -23.88
N TYR A 332 -3.95 -2.23 -22.84
CA TYR A 332 -2.53 -2.16 -23.08
C TYR A 332 -2.13 -3.62 -23.25
N ASP A 333 -2.03 -4.09 -24.49
CA ASP A 333 -1.59 -5.47 -24.80
C ASP A 333 -0.17 -5.78 -24.26
N ASN A 334 0.49 -4.81 -23.61
CA ASN A 334 1.75 -4.92 -22.90
C ASN A 334 1.70 -4.51 -21.40
N SER A 335 0.53 -4.22 -20.79
CA SER A 335 0.50 -3.93 -19.35
C SER A 335 0.60 -5.21 -18.54
N LYS A 336 1.56 -5.28 -17.62
CA LYS A 336 1.70 -6.37 -16.62
C LYS A 336 0.52 -6.44 -15.62
N VAL A 337 -0.46 -5.55 -15.74
CA VAL A 337 -1.57 -5.35 -14.81
C VAL A 337 -2.88 -5.86 -15.43
N SER A 338 -3.69 -6.58 -14.65
CA SER A 338 -5.01 -7.09 -15.06
C SER A 338 -6.10 -6.65 -14.10
N LEU A 339 -7.17 -6.03 -14.62
CA LEU A 339 -8.33 -5.64 -13.80
C LEU A 339 -9.29 -6.80 -13.51
N ASN A 340 -9.03 -8.01 -14.02
CA ASN A 340 -9.98 -9.12 -13.91
C ASN A 340 -10.36 -9.42 -12.46
N ARG A 341 -9.38 -9.44 -11.56
CA ARG A 341 -9.64 -9.75 -10.15
C ARG A 341 -10.40 -8.62 -9.45
N ILE A 342 -9.99 -7.36 -9.65
CA ILE A 342 -10.73 -6.22 -9.09
C ILE A 342 -12.18 -6.21 -9.59
N ASN A 343 -12.41 -6.45 -10.89
CA ASN A 343 -13.75 -6.54 -11.45
C ASN A 343 -14.58 -7.69 -10.85
N GLN A 344 -13.97 -8.83 -10.55
CA GLN A 344 -14.65 -9.96 -9.88
C GLN A 344 -14.99 -9.66 -8.42
N LEU A 345 -14.12 -8.91 -7.73
CA LEU A 345 -14.30 -8.59 -6.31
C LEU A 345 -15.25 -7.42 -6.05
N SER A 346 -15.65 -6.66 -7.09
CA SER A 346 -16.27 -5.35 -6.90
C SER A 346 -17.62 -5.14 -7.59
N LYS A 347 -18.40 -4.19 -7.04
CA LYS A 347 -19.60 -3.64 -7.67
C LYS A 347 -19.25 -2.33 -8.37
N SER A 348 -19.62 -2.20 -9.63
CA SER A 348 -19.35 -1.01 -10.44
C SER A 348 -20.56 -0.09 -10.46
N PHE A 349 -20.35 1.17 -10.10
CA PHE A 349 -21.29 2.27 -10.25
C PHE A 349 -20.79 3.18 -11.38
N THR A 350 -21.62 3.42 -12.39
CA THR A 350 -21.26 4.32 -13.49
C THR A 350 -21.82 5.70 -13.20
N LEU A 351 -20.93 6.67 -13.04
CA LEU A 351 -21.29 8.05 -12.78
C LEU A 351 -21.89 8.68 -14.06
N PRO A 352 -23.15 9.15 -14.02
CA PRO A 352 -23.74 9.83 -15.17
C PRO A 352 -23.10 11.19 -15.44
N ASP A 353 -23.18 11.61 -16.70
CA ASP A 353 -22.93 12.98 -17.12
C ASP A 353 -23.93 13.92 -16.42
N PHE A 354 -23.56 15.19 -16.21
CA PHE A 354 -24.47 16.16 -15.60
C PHE A 354 -25.67 16.42 -16.51
N GLU A 355 -26.86 16.42 -15.93
CA GLU A 355 -28.05 16.84 -16.68
C GLU A 355 -28.07 18.37 -16.87
N ASN A 356 -28.81 18.85 -17.88
CA ASN A 356 -28.94 20.29 -18.15
C ASN A 356 -29.45 21.07 -16.93
N LYS A 357 -30.37 20.51 -16.14
CA LYS A 357 -30.89 21.14 -14.92
C LYS A 357 -29.84 21.23 -13.81
N GLU A 358 -29.02 20.20 -13.65
CA GLU A 358 -27.93 20.17 -12.68
C GLU A 358 -26.80 21.12 -13.09
N SER A 359 -26.55 21.24 -14.39
CA SER A 359 -25.59 22.19 -14.96
C SER A 359 -26.02 23.64 -14.69
N ILE A 360 -27.31 23.94 -14.78
CA ILE A 360 -27.87 25.25 -14.41
C ILE A 360 -27.73 25.49 -12.90
N LEU A 361 -28.07 24.51 -12.06
CA LEU A 361 -27.91 24.61 -10.60
C LEU A 361 -26.45 24.80 -10.17
N LEU A 362 -25.50 24.14 -10.84
CA LEU A 362 -24.07 24.38 -10.66
C LEU A 362 -23.69 25.83 -10.99
N LEU A 363 -24.25 26.41 -12.06
CA LEU A 363 -24.00 27.82 -12.40
C LEU A 363 -24.66 28.79 -11.42
N GLU A 364 -25.80 28.43 -10.83
CA GLU A 364 -26.55 29.27 -9.88
C GLU A 364 -25.97 29.26 -8.46
N LYS A 365 -25.52 28.12 -7.95
CA LYS A 365 -24.86 28.02 -6.62
C LYS A 365 -23.46 28.64 -6.58
N ASN A 366 -22.88 28.92 -7.74
CA ASN A 366 -21.53 29.48 -7.90
C ASN A 366 -21.56 30.97 -8.33
N LYS A 367 -22.73 31.62 -8.27
CA LYS A 367 -22.87 33.09 -8.19
C LYS A 367 -22.94 33.53 -6.74
#